data_AF-A0AB33IDM3-F1
#
_entry.id   AF-A0AB33IDM3-F1
#
_cell.length_a   1.000
_cell.length_b   1.000
_cell.length_c   1.000
_cell.angle_alpha   90.00
_cell.angle_beta   90.00
_cell.angle_gamma   90.00
#
_symmetry.space_group_name_H-M   'P 1'
#
loop_
_entity.id
_entity.type
_entity.pdbx_description
1 polymer ?
#
loop_
_entity_poly.entity_id
_entity_poly.type
_entity_poly.pdbx_seq_one_letter_code
_entity_poly.pdbx_strand_id
1 'polypeptide(L)'
;MTTITKERIELFIKNPLDNGLTRGEQMELARIALASLEAEPVAVNDDMAYAFHHALSDSSLGADEVEEIKAGLRAAFANVTIQPEPVVPDEIDPDDSNTFDYVDGWNACRAAMLQGKGGE
;
A
#
# COMPACT_ATOMS: atom_id res chain seq x y z
N MET A 1 8.78 18.45 6.79
CA MET A 1 9.04 17.75 5.51
C MET A 1 7.99 18.25 4.54
N THR A 2 8.39 18.78 3.37
CA THR A 2 7.45 19.28 2.35
C THR A 2 7.33 18.24 1.26
N THR A 3 6.10 17.76 1.02
CA THR A 3 5.78 16.80 -0.04
C THR A 3 5.82 17.51 -1.40
N ILE A 4 6.58 16.98 -2.35
CA ILE A 4 6.58 17.48 -3.72
C ILE A 4 5.21 17.15 -4.37
N THR A 5 4.54 18.15 -4.93
CA THR A 5 3.22 17.94 -5.54
C THR A 5 3.33 17.56 -7.01
N LYS A 6 2.26 16.96 -7.56
CA LYS A 6 2.16 16.63 -8.98
C LYS A 6 2.29 17.87 -9.87
N GLU A 7 1.59 18.94 -9.52
CA GLU A 7 1.59 20.21 -10.27
C GLU A 7 3.01 20.80 -10.31
N ARG A 8 3.76 20.66 -9.23
CA ARG A 8 5.15 21.11 -9.14
C ARG A 8 6.06 20.34 -10.08
N ILE A 9 5.91 19.01 -10.14
CA ILE A 9 6.64 18.14 -11.08
C ILE A 9 6.26 18.49 -12.52
N GLU A 10 4.98 18.70 -12.82
CA GLU A 10 4.53 19.10 -14.16
C GLU A 10 5.12 20.43 -14.61
N LEU A 11 5.19 21.44 -13.74
CA LEU A 11 5.82 22.72 -14.03
C LEU A 11 7.32 22.57 -14.35
N PHE A 12 8.02 21.75 -13.57
CA PHE A 12 9.43 21.42 -13.82
C PHE A 12 9.61 20.74 -15.18
N ILE A 13 8.77 19.76 -15.54
CA ILE A 13 8.86 19.05 -16.82
C ILE A 13 8.57 19.99 -18.00
N LYS A 14 7.57 20.87 -17.87
CA LYS A 14 7.17 21.81 -18.94
C LYS A 14 8.26 22.85 -19.25
N ASN A 15 8.97 23.33 -18.23
CA ASN A 15 10.07 24.27 -18.41
C ASN A 15 11.12 24.14 -17.28
N PRO A 16 12.10 23.22 -17.43
CA PRO A 16 13.02 22.83 -16.35
C PRO A 16 14.07 23.90 -16.00
N LEU A 17 14.37 24.81 -16.93
CA LEU A 17 15.34 25.89 -16.70
C LEU A 17 14.75 26.97 -15.78
N ASP A 18 13.49 27.33 -15.99
CA ASP A 18 12.82 28.37 -15.19
C ASP A 18 12.14 27.80 -13.93
N ASN A 19 11.81 26.50 -13.92
CA ASN A 19 11.09 25.84 -12.81
C ASN A 19 11.93 24.77 -12.11
N GLY A 20 13.25 24.97 -12.02
CA GLY A 20 14.18 24.04 -11.38
C GLY A 20 13.74 23.60 -9.98
N LEU A 21 13.99 22.33 -9.64
CA LEU A 21 13.67 21.78 -8.32
C LEU A 21 14.67 22.26 -7.27
N THR A 22 14.18 22.63 -6.10
CA THR A 22 15.00 22.87 -4.90
C THR A 22 15.70 21.58 -4.46
N ARG A 23 16.77 21.70 -3.67
CA ARG A 23 17.45 20.51 -3.11
C ARG A 23 16.50 19.61 -2.32
N GLY A 24 15.54 20.19 -1.59
CA GLY A 24 14.53 19.44 -0.85
C GLY A 24 13.63 18.62 -1.78
N GLU A 25 13.14 19.24 -2.85
CA GLU A 25 12.31 18.57 -3.88
C GLU A 25 13.09 17.47 -4.63
N GLN A 26 14.36 17.69 -4.93
CA GLN A 26 15.22 16.68 -5.57
C GLN A 26 15.41 15.46 -4.66
N MET A 27 15.67 15.69 -3.36
CA MET A 27 15.80 14.59 -2.39
C MET A 27 14.49 13.82 -2.25
N GLU A 28 13.35 14.50 -2.25
CA GLU A 28 12.05 13.85 -2.16
C GLU A 28 11.72 13.04 -3.41
N LEU A 29 11.96 13.60 -4.60
CA LEU A 29 11.79 12.89 -5.86
C LEU A 29 12.69 11.65 -5.93
N ALA A 30 13.94 11.75 -5.44
CA ALA A 30 14.86 10.63 -5.37
C ALA A 30 14.36 9.52 -4.42
N ARG A 31 13.78 9.86 -3.26
CA ARG A 31 13.18 8.89 -2.35
C ARG A 31 11.97 8.19 -2.97
N ILE A 32 11.08 8.96 -3.61
CA ILE A 32 9.91 8.39 -4.29
C ILE A 32 10.35 7.46 -5.43
N ALA A 33 11.34 7.88 -6.22
CA ALA A 33 11.89 7.05 -7.29
C ALA A 33 12.52 5.78 -6.74
N LEU A 34 13.28 5.86 -5.64
CA LEU A 34 13.87 4.68 -4.99
C LEU A 34 12.79 3.72 -4.49
N ALA A 35 11.80 4.21 -3.74
CA ALA A 35 10.67 3.40 -3.27
C ALA A 35 9.91 2.75 -4.44
N SER A 36 9.76 3.45 -5.56
CA SER A 36 9.12 2.89 -6.77
C SER A 36 9.96 1.81 -7.46
N LEU A 37 11.29 1.83 -7.31
CA LEU A 37 12.19 0.82 -7.86
C LEU A 37 12.32 -0.40 -6.94
N GLU A 38 12.19 -0.20 -5.63
CA GLU A 38 12.22 -1.26 -4.61
C GLU A 38 10.86 -1.95 -4.44
N ALA A 39 9.77 -1.35 -4.92
CA ALA A 39 8.44 -1.93 -4.81
C ALA A 39 8.32 -3.26 -5.57
N GLU A 40 8.00 -4.33 -4.85
CA GLU A 40 7.69 -5.62 -5.46
C GLU A 40 6.27 -5.61 -6.05
N PRO A 41 6.08 -6.14 -7.28
CA PRO A 41 4.74 -6.34 -7.84
C PRO A 41 3.89 -7.25 -6.95
N VAL A 42 2.58 -7.02 -6.90
CA VAL A 42 1.65 -7.90 -6.20
C VAL A 42 1.78 -9.32 -6.75
N ALA A 43 2.18 -10.27 -5.90
CA ALA A 43 2.25 -11.68 -6.26
C ALA A 43 0.83 -12.23 -6.45
N VAL A 44 0.51 -12.62 -7.69
CA VAL A 44 -0.78 -13.24 -8.02
C VAL A 44 -0.66 -14.76 -7.99
N ASN A 45 -1.45 -15.38 -7.11
CA ASN A 45 -1.49 -16.83 -6.89
C ASN A 45 -2.87 -17.43 -7.28
N ASP A 46 -2.98 -18.75 -7.15
CA ASP A 46 -4.18 -19.51 -7.53
C ASP A 46 -5.37 -19.17 -6.61
N ASP A 47 -5.13 -19.00 -5.31
CA ASP A 47 -6.17 -18.66 -4.34
C ASP A 47 -6.89 -17.35 -4.71
N MET A 48 -6.14 -16.35 -5.17
CA MET A 48 -6.70 -15.09 -5.67
C MET A 48 -7.58 -15.30 -6.90
N ALA A 49 -7.17 -16.17 -7.83
CA ALA A 49 -7.94 -16.46 -9.03
C ALA A 49 -9.25 -17.20 -8.71
N TYR A 50 -9.20 -18.19 -7.81
CA TYR A 50 -10.40 -18.89 -7.33
C TYR A 50 -11.34 -17.95 -6.57
N ALA A 51 -10.81 -17.13 -5.66
CA ALA A 51 -11.62 -16.16 -4.93
C ALA A 51 -12.29 -15.15 -5.86
N PHE A 52 -11.56 -14.65 -6.87
CA PHE A 52 -12.13 -13.75 -7.87
C PHE A 52 -13.26 -14.41 -8.67
N HIS A 53 -13.06 -15.65 -9.11
CA HIS A 53 -14.10 -16.38 -9.82
C HIS A 53 -15.34 -16.62 -8.93
N HIS A 54 -15.15 -17.10 -7.71
CA HIS A 54 -16.25 -17.38 -6.76
C HIS A 54 -17.05 -16.13 -6.39
N ALA A 55 -16.44 -14.93 -6.44
CA ALA A 55 -17.17 -13.69 -6.23
C ALA A 55 -18.17 -13.37 -7.36
N LEU A 56 -18.00 -13.96 -8.54
CA LEU A 56 -18.80 -13.68 -9.74
C LEU A 56 -19.64 -14.88 -10.20
N SER A 57 -19.23 -16.10 -9.86
CA SER A 57 -19.84 -17.34 -10.34
C SER A 57 -19.69 -18.49 -9.35
N ASP A 58 -20.75 -19.29 -9.21
CA ASP A 58 -20.75 -20.54 -8.43
C ASP A 58 -20.29 -21.77 -9.25
N SER A 59 -19.89 -21.59 -10.51
CA SER A 59 -19.43 -22.68 -11.37
C SER A 59 -18.05 -23.23 -10.93
N SER A 60 -17.73 -24.45 -11.37
CA SER A 60 -16.37 -24.98 -11.25
C SER A 60 -15.45 -24.31 -12.26
N LEU A 61 -14.22 -24.00 -11.86
CA LEU A 61 -13.21 -23.38 -12.71
C LEU A 61 -12.26 -24.42 -13.32
N GLY A 62 -12.00 -24.32 -14.62
CA GLY A 62 -10.98 -25.08 -15.34
C GLY A 62 -9.56 -24.57 -15.08
N ALA A 63 -8.55 -25.42 -15.29
CA ALA A 63 -7.15 -25.04 -15.06
C ALA A 63 -6.64 -23.97 -16.03
N ASP A 64 -7.16 -23.94 -17.26
CA ASP A 64 -6.92 -22.91 -18.27
C ASP A 64 -7.52 -21.55 -17.85
N GLU A 65 -8.73 -21.56 -17.30
CA GLU A 65 -9.40 -20.35 -16.79
C GLU A 65 -8.66 -19.75 -15.59
N VAL A 66 -8.05 -20.58 -14.71
CA VAL A 66 -7.20 -20.10 -13.61
C VAL A 66 -6.04 -19.26 -14.13
N GLU A 67 -5.33 -19.71 -15.16
CA GLU A 67 -4.20 -18.96 -15.73
C GLU A 67 -4.63 -17.67 -16.41
N GLU A 68 -5.77 -17.66 -17.11
CA GLU A 68 -6.32 -16.45 -17.71
C GLU A 68 -6.69 -15.41 -16.66
N ILE A 69 -7.36 -15.82 -15.58
CA ILE A 69 -7.70 -14.94 -14.47
C ILE A 69 -6.42 -14.39 -13.83
N LYS A 70 -5.41 -15.24 -13.58
CA LYS A 70 -4.13 -14.77 -13.02
C LYS A 70 -3.43 -13.78 -13.95
N ALA A 71 -3.47 -13.99 -15.27
CA ALA A 71 -2.93 -13.05 -16.24
C ALA A 71 -3.65 -11.69 -16.17
N GLY A 72 -4.99 -11.71 -16.11
CA GLY A 72 -5.80 -10.50 -15.93
C GLY A 72 -5.50 -9.77 -14.62
N LEU A 73 -5.39 -10.49 -13.51
CA LEU A 73 -5.04 -9.94 -12.20
C LEU A 73 -3.62 -9.34 -12.18
N ARG A 74 -2.63 -10.00 -12.81
CA ARG A 74 -1.27 -9.45 -12.94
C ARG A 74 -1.26 -8.16 -13.73
N ALA A 75 -2.04 -8.09 -14.81
CA ALA A 75 -2.17 -6.87 -15.59
C ALA A 75 -2.87 -5.75 -14.79
N ALA A 76 -3.92 -6.09 -14.03
CA ALA A 76 -4.63 -5.14 -13.18
C ALA A 76 -3.76 -4.58 -12.04
N PHE A 77 -2.88 -5.41 -11.46
CA PHE A 77 -1.98 -5.04 -10.37
C PHE A 77 -0.59 -4.57 -10.80
N ALA A 78 -0.30 -4.47 -12.11
CA ALA A 78 1.02 -4.13 -12.62
C ALA A 78 1.58 -2.78 -12.10
N ASN A 79 0.69 -1.83 -11.77
CA ASN A 79 1.04 -0.51 -11.24
C ASN A 79 0.67 -0.34 -9.76
N VAL A 80 0.24 -1.42 -9.09
CA VAL A 80 -0.07 -1.39 -7.65
C VAL A 80 1.20 -1.72 -6.89
N THR A 81 1.87 -0.67 -6.43
CA THR A 81 3.15 -0.75 -5.72
C THR A 81 3.03 -0.40 -4.24
N ILE A 82 1.84 0.02 -3.80
CA ILE A 82 1.59 0.45 -2.43
C ILE A 82 0.55 -0.50 -1.84
N GLN A 83 0.99 -1.38 -0.93
CA GLN A 83 0.05 -1.90 0.06
C GLN A 83 -0.30 -0.73 0.99
N PRO A 84 -1.60 -0.44 1.23
CA PRO A 84 -1.97 0.57 2.20
C PRO A 84 -1.28 0.22 3.52
N GLU A 85 -0.52 1.17 4.05
CA GLU A 85 0.12 0.98 5.35
C GLU A 85 -0.95 0.56 6.35
N PRO A 86 -0.76 -0.55 7.09
CA PRO A 86 -1.71 -0.96 8.10
C PRO A 86 -2.01 0.24 9.01
N VAL A 87 -3.24 0.75 8.97
CA VAL A 87 -3.63 1.86 9.84
C VAL A 87 -3.72 1.27 11.22
N VAL A 88 -2.72 1.59 12.04
CA VAL A 88 -2.74 1.21 13.44
C VAL A 88 -3.84 2.04 14.10
N PRO A 89 -4.87 1.42 14.68
CA PRO A 89 -5.92 2.15 15.38
C PRO A 89 -5.37 3.02 16.52
N ASP A 90 -6.14 4.04 16.90
CA ASP A 90 -5.75 4.93 17.99
C ASP A 90 -5.68 4.22 19.35
N GLU A 91 -4.89 4.80 20.24
CA GLU A 91 -4.85 4.41 21.64
C GLU A 91 -6.18 4.73 22.29
N ILE A 92 -6.68 3.81 23.12
CA ILE A 92 -7.92 4.02 23.86
C ILE A 92 -7.61 4.23 25.33
N ASP A 93 -8.33 5.15 25.95
CA ASP A 93 -8.29 5.41 27.38
C ASP A 93 -9.42 4.65 28.10
N PRO A 94 -9.25 4.32 29.40
CA PRO A 94 -10.32 3.74 30.19
C PRO A 94 -11.48 4.73 30.40
N ASP A 95 -12.71 4.27 30.15
CA ASP A 95 -13.94 5.05 30.33
C ASP A 95 -15.10 4.18 30.84
N ASP A 96 -16.29 4.79 31.04
CA ASP A 96 -17.47 4.10 31.56
C ASP A 96 -18.02 3.01 30.62
N SER A 97 -17.51 2.91 29.38
CA SER A 97 -17.95 1.98 28.34
C SER A 97 -16.97 0.81 28.11
N ASN A 98 -15.80 0.82 28.75
CA ASN A 98 -14.78 -0.21 28.59
C ASN A 98 -14.20 -0.70 29.94
N THR A 99 -13.50 -1.84 29.93
CA THR A 99 -12.79 -2.36 31.11
C THR A 99 -11.29 -2.09 30.99
N PHE A 100 -10.60 -1.89 32.12
CA PHE A 100 -9.14 -1.69 32.14
C PHE A 100 -8.39 -2.81 31.41
N ASP A 101 -8.82 -4.05 31.60
CA ASP A 101 -8.26 -5.25 30.98
C ASP A 101 -8.49 -5.29 29.46
N TYR A 102 -9.60 -4.74 28.95
CA TYR A 102 -9.79 -4.54 27.51
C TYR A 102 -8.84 -3.47 26.95
N VAL A 103 -8.71 -2.35 27.66
CA VAL A 103 -7.82 -1.23 27.30
C VAL A 103 -6.37 -1.69 27.22
N ASP A 104 -5.89 -2.41 28.23
CA ASP A 104 -4.54 -2.96 28.28
C ASP A 104 -4.29 -3.93 27.12
N GLY A 105 -5.22 -4.86 26.88
CA GLY A 105 -5.12 -5.83 25.78
C GLY A 105 -5.11 -5.17 24.40
N TRP A 106 -5.97 -4.18 24.19
CA TRP A 106 -6.02 -3.40 22.95
C TRP A 106 -4.72 -2.62 22.72
N ASN A 107 -4.27 -1.87 23.71
CA ASN A 107 -3.07 -1.05 23.61
C ASN A 107 -1.80 -1.90 23.48
N ALA A 108 -1.76 -3.11 24.06
CA ALA A 108 -0.69 -4.08 23.82
C ALA A 108 -0.67 -4.60 22.37
N CYS A 109 -1.82 -4.95 21.80
CA CYS A 109 -1.94 -5.35 20.39
C CYS A 109 -1.52 -4.21 19.44
N ARG A 110 -1.99 -2.98 19.74
CA ARG A 110 -1.60 -1.76 19.03
C ARG A 110 -0.08 -1.55 19.04
N ALA A 111 0.55 -1.69 20.21
CA ALA A 111 2.00 -1.55 20.35
C ALA A 111 2.76 -2.59 19.52
N ALA A 112 2.29 -3.83 19.47
CA ALA A 112 2.88 -4.88 18.64
C ALA A 112 2.76 -4.55 17.13
N MET A 113 1.62 -4.01 16.69
CA MET A 113 1.43 -3.56 15.31
C MET A 113 2.37 -2.40 14.93
N LEU A 114 2.67 -1.49 15.87
CA LEU A 114 3.64 -0.41 15.66
C LEU A 114 5.09 -0.92 15.60
N GLN A 115 5.44 -1.92 16.41
CA GLN A 115 6.78 -2.52 16.40
C GLN A 115 7.06 -3.30 15.11
N GLY A 116 6.04 -3.97 14.55
CA GLY A 116 6.16 -4.71 13.29
C GLY A 116 6.45 -3.84 12.05
N LYS A 117 6.25 -2.53 12.12
CA LYS A 117 6.55 -1.58 11.03
C LYS A 117 8.01 -1.07 11.01
N GLY A 118 8.83 -1.45 11.99
CA GLY A 118 10.21 -0.95 12.15
C GLY A 118 11.32 -1.93 11.77
N GLY A 119 11.02 -3.05 11.10
CA GLY A 119 12.00 -4.09 10.77
C GLY A 119 12.25 -4.24 9.26
N GLU A 120 13.45 -3.83 8.85
CA GLU A 120 14.16 -4.01 7.56
C GLU A 120 13.50 -3.53 6.26
#